data_AF-A0A249DZT1-F1
#
_entry.id   AF-A0A249DZT1-F1
#
_cell.length_a   1.000
_cell.length_b   1.000
_cell.length_c   1.000
_cell.angle_alpha   90.00
_cell.angle_beta   90.00
_cell.angle_gamma   90.00
#
_symmetry.space_group_name_H-M   'P 1'
#
loop_
_entity.id
_entity.type
_entity.pdbx_description
1 polymer ?
#
loop_
_entity_poly.entity_id
_entity_poly.type
_entity_poly.pdbx_seq_one_letter_code
_entity_poly.pdbx_strand_id
1 'polypeptide(L)'
;MNPFNRLLCQWTFNAHDRSDIYDSFRHYLLDGHSLQKTFDKLIINYTRRGKNPNNEIAQILKECAAHFGEGYRLAESLKAWFPEQEISVIEACHIAGRPADGFQKAIHIAHSTEQLKKAIRGALLTSAYLFSLSFAILTLACVMLVPLLLESVPLVQWSLAQKGVYYFYLFLISWGGVALHRICADLHSHCVFFSALGREKAVLCGQISPLFLL
;
A
#
# COMPACT_ATOMS: atom_id res chain seq x y z
N MET A 1 -4.36 26.23 2.23
CA MET A 1 -3.42 25.47 1.37
C MET A 1 -3.99 25.37 -0.05
N ASN A 2 -3.17 25.30 -1.10
CA ASN A 2 -3.66 25.12 -2.48
C ASN A 2 -4.29 23.71 -2.66
N PRO A 3 -5.37 23.54 -3.45
CA PRO A 3 -6.09 22.28 -3.58
C PRO A 3 -5.23 21.15 -4.18
N PHE A 4 -4.31 21.48 -5.09
CA PHE A 4 -3.37 20.52 -5.67
C PHE A 4 -2.37 19.98 -4.63
N ASN A 5 -1.82 20.85 -3.77
CA ASN A 5 -0.92 20.40 -2.69
C ASN A 5 -1.65 19.51 -1.70
N ARG A 6 -2.95 19.75 -1.46
CA ARG A 6 -3.77 18.92 -0.57
C ARG A 6 -3.98 17.51 -1.14
N LEU A 7 -4.27 17.40 -2.43
CA LEU A 7 -4.39 16.11 -3.11
C LEU A 7 -3.06 15.35 -3.14
N LEU A 8 -1.96 16.04 -3.43
CA LEU A 8 -0.62 15.43 -3.48
C LEU A 8 -0.21 14.93 -2.09
N CYS A 9 -0.40 15.74 -1.04
CA CYS A 9 -0.14 15.35 0.34
C CYS A 9 -0.94 14.10 0.73
N GLN A 10 -2.24 14.05 0.42
CA GLN A 10 -3.08 12.88 0.73
C GLN A 10 -2.62 11.59 0.04
N TRP A 11 -1.99 11.71 -1.13
CA TRP A 11 -1.44 10.58 -1.87
C TRP A 11 -0.07 10.12 -1.35
N THR A 12 0.79 11.06 -0.95
CA THR A 12 2.13 10.76 -0.42
C THR A 12 2.08 10.29 1.05
N PHE A 13 1.03 10.65 1.79
CA PHE A 13 0.92 10.37 3.24
C PHE A 13 0.80 8.87 3.55
N ASN A 14 1.94 8.22 3.76
CA ASN A 14 2.01 6.78 3.97
C ASN A 14 1.87 6.41 5.45
N ALA A 15 1.65 5.13 5.75
CA ALA A 15 1.56 4.62 7.12
C ALA A 15 2.84 4.85 7.93
N HIS A 16 3.99 4.85 7.27
CA HIS A 16 5.28 5.17 7.89
C HIS A 16 5.33 6.63 8.37
N ASP A 17 5.03 7.59 7.49
CA ASP A 17 5.04 9.03 7.85
C ASP A 17 4.06 9.33 8.99
N ARG A 18 2.88 8.69 8.99
CA ARG A 18 1.91 8.80 10.10
C ARG A 18 2.47 8.26 11.41
N SER A 19 3.13 7.11 11.36
CA SER A 19 3.72 6.48 12.55
C SER A 19 4.82 7.36 13.15
N ASP A 20 5.65 7.98 12.32
CA ASP A 20 6.71 8.91 12.76
C ASP A 20 6.13 10.17 13.43
N ILE A 21 5.04 10.69 12.87
CA ILE A 21 4.31 11.84 13.46
C ILE A 21 3.76 11.44 14.82
N TYR A 22 3.08 10.31 14.93
CA TYR A 22 2.53 9.82 16.20
C TYR A 22 3.60 9.54 17.25
N ASP A 23 4.74 8.96 16.85
CA ASP A 23 5.85 8.72 17.75
C ASP A 23 6.44 10.04 18.26
N SER A 24 6.57 11.04 17.40
CA SER A 24 7.02 12.37 17.80
C SER A 24 6.02 13.06 18.74
N PHE A 25 4.71 12.95 18.48
CA PHE A 25 3.67 13.41 19.42
C PHE A 25 3.80 12.75 20.78
N ARG A 26 3.97 11.43 20.80
CA ARG A 26 4.12 10.64 22.02
C ARG A 26 5.33 11.11 22.82
N HIS A 27 6.50 11.27 22.18
CA HIS A 27 7.71 11.73 22.87
C HIS A 27 7.51 13.08 23.55
N TYR A 28 7.00 14.09 22.84
CA TYR A 28 6.78 15.40 23.45
C TYR A 28 5.73 15.40 24.56
N LEU A 29 4.69 14.56 24.46
CA LEU A 29 3.69 14.42 25.51
C LEU A 29 4.24 13.70 26.76
N LEU A 30 5.12 12.72 26.58
CA LEU A 30 5.81 12.06 27.69
C LEU A 30 6.80 13.00 28.39
N ASP A 31 7.40 13.93 27.64
CA ASP A 31 8.23 15.01 28.17
C ASP A 31 7.41 16.09 28.93
N GLY A 32 6.09 15.93 29.03
CA GLY A 32 5.20 16.82 29.77
C GLY A 32 4.83 18.11 29.04
N HIS A 33 5.05 18.19 27.72
CA HIS A 33 4.58 19.31 26.93
C HIS A 33 3.06 19.27 26.74
N SER A 34 2.42 20.45 26.70
CA SER A 34 1.01 20.56 26.30
C SER A 34 0.84 20.27 24.81
N LEU A 35 -0.33 19.79 24.39
CA LEU A 35 -0.63 19.49 22.98
C LEU A 35 -0.31 20.65 22.04
N GLN A 36 -0.64 21.88 22.43
CA GLN A 36 -0.35 23.08 21.64
C GLN A 36 1.16 23.30 21.45
N LYS A 37 1.95 23.18 22.53
CA LYS A 37 3.41 23.25 22.45
C LYS A 37 3.99 22.11 21.61
N THR A 38 3.39 20.93 21.69
CA THR A 38 3.79 19.77 20.87
C THR A 38 3.58 20.05 19.38
N PHE A 39 2.44 20.61 18.97
CA PHE A 39 2.21 21.05 17.59
C PHE A 39 3.30 22.03 17.13
N ASP A 40 3.60 23.06 17.92
CA ASP A 40 4.63 24.05 17.58
C ASP A 40 6.02 23.39 17.40
N LYS A 41 6.40 22.50 18.32
CA LYS A 41 7.67 21.77 18.26
C LYS A 41 7.76 20.89 17.03
N LEU A 42 6.68 20.18 16.69
CA LEU A 42 6.62 19.34 15.48
C LEU A 42 6.74 20.21 14.22
N ILE A 43 5.99 21.30 14.11
CA ILE A 43 6.07 22.21 12.96
C ILE A 43 7.50 22.76 12.81
N ILE A 44 8.14 23.17 13.91
CA ILE A 44 9.53 23.66 13.89
C ILE A 44 10.49 22.55 13.45
N ASN A 45 10.29 21.32 13.90
CA ASN A 45 11.13 20.18 13.53
C ASN A 45 11.02 19.85 12.03
N TYR A 46 9.79 19.66 11.54
CA TYR A 46 9.54 19.32 10.13
C TYR A 46 9.87 20.45 9.15
N THR A 47 9.77 21.73 9.57
CA THR A 47 10.25 22.87 8.75
C THR A 47 11.77 23.06 8.81
N ARG A 48 12.52 22.22 9.54
CA ARG A 48 13.95 22.39 9.82
C ARG A 48 14.28 23.79 10.36
N ARG A 49 13.51 24.25 11.35
CA ARG A 49 13.56 25.61 11.92
C ARG A 49 13.40 26.70 10.85
N GLY A 50 12.40 26.55 9.97
CA GLY A 50 12.09 27.51 8.91
C GLY A 50 12.98 27.43 7.66
N LYS A 51 13.98 26.54 7.62
CA LYS A 51 14.81 26.33 6.41
C LYS A 51 14.05 25.68 5.25
N ASN A 52 13.00 24.91 5.55
CA ASN A 52 12.11 24.34 4.54
C ASN A 52 10.64 24.56 4.92
N PRO A 53 10.08 25.75 4.65
CA PRO A 53 8.71 26.08 5.01
C PRO A 53 7.66 25.36 4.14
N ASN A 54 8.07 24.81 3.00
CA ASN A 54 7.20 24.13 2.04
C ASN A 54 7.15 22.59 2.24
N ASN A 55 7.57 22.10 3.41
CA ASN A 55 7.43 20.68 3.73
C ASN A 55 5.92 20.33 3.87
N GLU A 56 5.48 19.32 3.12
CA GLU A 56 4.10 18.80 3.09
C GLU A 56 3.57 18.48 4.50
N ILE A 57 4.35 17.74 5.29
CA ILE A 57 3.98 17.35 6.66
C ILE A 57 3.85 18.58 7.56
N ALA A 58 4.73 19.56 7.39
CA ALA A 58 4.66 20.79 8.18
C ALA A 58 3.41 21.63 7.84
N GLN A 59 2.92 21.58 6.59
CA GLN A 59 1.68 22.26 6.22
C GLN A 59 0.46 21.58 6.84
N ILE A 60 0.42 20.25 6.79
CA ILE A 60 -0.61 19.44 7.47
C ILE A 60 -0.67 19.80 8.95
N LEU A 61 0.47 19.77 9.64
CA LEU A 61 0.54 20.07 11.07
C LEU A 61 0.14 21.50 11.41
N LYS A 62 0.44 22.47 10.52
CA LYS A 62 -0.02 23.87 10.69
C LYS A 62 -1.54 23.99 10.58
N GLU A 63 -2.17 23.28 9.65
CA GLU A 63 -3.63 23.25 9.50
C GLU A 63 -4.28 22.60 10.73
N CYS A 64 -3.75 21.47 11.20
CA CYS A 64 -4.20 20.82 12.43
C CYS A 64 -4.02 21.73 13.66
N ALA A 65 -2.89 22.43 13.77
CA ALA A 65 -2.62 23.34 14.88
C ALA A 65 -3.54 24.57 14.87
N ALA A 66 -3.86 25.11 13.69
CA ALA A 66 -4.80 26.21 13.54
C ALA A 66 -6.20 25.81 14.02
N HIS A 67 -6.72 24.66 13.57
CA HIS A 67 -8.00 24.13 14.05
C HIS A 67 -7.98 23.85 15.56
N PHE A 68 -6.89 23.27 16.09
CA PHE A 68 -6.80 23.07 17.54
C PHE A 68 -6.79 24.40 18.32
N GLY A 69 -6.13 25.43 17.79
CA GLY A 69 -6.09 26.78 18.38
C GLY A 69 -7.44 27.52 18.34
N GLU A 70 -8.31 27.20 17.39
CA GLU A 70 -9.68 27.71 17.29
C GLU A 70 -10.63 27.11 18.33
N GLY A 71 -10.17 26.12 19.12
CA GLY A 71 -10.94 25.48 20.19
C GLY A 71 -11.59 24.16 19.81
N TYR A 72 -11.33 23.63 18.61
CA TYR A 72 -11.75 22.28 18.22
C TYR A 72 -11.04 21.21 19.04
N ARG A 73 -11.69 20.05 19.20
CA ARG A 73 -11.07 18.91 19.89
C ARG A 73 -9.89 18.37 19.10
N LEU A 74 -8.96 17.70 19.78
CA LEU A 74 -7.79 17.07 19.16
C LEU A 74 -8.20 16.12 18.00
N ALA A 75 -9.24 15.32 18.19
CA ALA A 75 -9.74 14.45 17.12
C ALA A 75 -10.25 15.21 15.89
N GLU A 76 -10.98 16.30 16.11
CA GLU A 76 -11.57 17.10 15.04
C GLU A 76 -10.49 17.80 14.22
N SER A 77 -9.44 18.30 14.89
CA SER A 77 -8.32 18.95 14.21
C SER A 77 -7.48 17.99 13.35
N LEU A 78 -7.42 16.70 13.72
CA LEU A 78 -6.68 15.66 12.99
C LEU A 78 -7.53 14.98 11.90
N LYS A 79 -8.87 15.06 11.97
CA LYS A 79 -9.81 14.32 11.09
C LYS A 79 -9.67 14.60 9.61
N ALA A 80 -9.18 15.78 9.24
CA ALA A 80 -8.98 16.16 7.84
C ALA A 80 -7.83 15.40 7.16
N TRP A 81 -6.89 14.84 7.94
CA TRP A 81 -5.61 14.34 7.43
C TRP A 81 -5.31 12.89 7.81
N PHE A 82 -5.79 12.44 8.97
CA PHE A 82 -5.52 11.12 9.50
C PHE A 82 -6.76 10.23 9.39
N PRO A 83 -6.60 8.91 9.24
CA PRO A 83 -7.74 7.99 9.13
C PRO A 83 -8.52 7.91 10.44
N GLU A 84 -9.84 7.83 10.33
CA GLU A 84 -10.78 7.88 11.47
C GLU A 84 -10.52 6.78 12.53
N GLN A 85 -10.04 5.61 12.10
CA GLN A 85 -9.69 4.49 12.97
C GLN A 85 -8.55 4.84 13.94
N GLU A 86 -7.51 5.52 13.44
CA GLU A 86 -6.36 5.95 14.25
C GLU A 86 -6.79 7.08 15.22
N ILE A 87 -7.60 8.02 14.73
CA ILE A 87 -8.10 9.18 15.50
C ILE A 87 -9.03 8.76 16.64
N SER A 88 -9.93 7.82 16.40
CA SER A 88 -10.89 7.38 17.42
C SER A 88 -10.20 6.86 18.68
N VAL A 89 -9.04 6.23 18.52
CA VAL A 89 -8.25 5.70 19.65
C VAL A 89 -7.47 6.81 20.36
N ILE A 90 -6.95 7.78 19.59
CA ILE A 90 -6.31 8.98 20.16
C ILE A 90 -7.31 9.76 21.02
N GLU A 91 -8.53 9.98 20.53
CA GLU A 91 -9.57 10.72 21.25
C GLU A 91 -9.98 10.02 22.56
N ALA A 92 -10.22 8.71 22.50
CA ALA A 92 -10.58 7.93 23.69
C ALA A 92 -9.51 8.04 24.78
N CYS A 93 -8.22 7.99 24.40
CA CYS A 93 -7.10 8.16 25.32
C CYS A 93 -6.91 9.62 25.78
N HIS A 94 -7.22 10.60 24.93
CA HIS A 94 -7.19 12.01 25.28
C HIS A 94 -8.24 12.34 26.37
N ILE A 95 -9.48 11.88 26.21
CA ILE A 95 -10.55 12.03 27.19
C ILE A 95 -10.20 11.33 28.52
N ALA A 96 -9.52 10.18 28.44
CA ALA A 96 -9.03 9.45 29.61
C ALA A 96 -7.81 10.09 30.31
N GLY A 97 -7.34 11.26 29.85
CA GLY A 97 -6.20 11.98 30.43
C GLY A 97 -4.83 11.36 30.12
N ARG A 98 -4.76 10.42 29.16
CA ARG A 98 -3.54 9.69 28.77
C ARG A 98 -3.27 9.79 27.25
N PRO A 99 -3.09 11.00 26.69
CA PRO A 99 -3.00 11.20 25.24
C PRO A 99 -1.79 10.49 24.61
N ALA A 100 -0.66 10.37 25.32
CA ALA A 100 0.54 9.67 24.84
C ALA A 100 0.27 8.19 24.49
N ASP A 101 -0.60 7.52 25.27
CA ASP A 101 -0.98 6.13 24.98
C ASP A 101 -1.90 6.01 23.76
N GLY A 102 -2.67 7.06 23.48
CA GLY A 102 -3.49 7.16 22.27
C GLY A 102 -2.64 7.13 21.01
N PHE A 103 -1.57 7.93 20.99
CA PHE A 103 -0.60 7.94 19.89
C PHE A 103 0.16 6.61 19.77
N GLN A 104 0.54 5.97 20.89
CA GLN A 104 1.17 4.64 20.85
C GLN A 104 0.25 3.60 20.19
N LYS A 105 -1.04 3.60 20.54
CA LYS A 105 -2.01 2.67 19.93
C LYS A 105 -2.25 3.00 18.46
N ALA A 106 -2.26 4.28 18.09
CA ALA A 106 -2.38 4.70 16.70
C ALA A 106 -1.21 4.21 15.84
N ILE A 107 0.03 4.22 16.35
CA ILE A 107 1.19 3.60 15.68
C ILE A 107 0.95 2.12 15.41
N HIS A 108 0.46 1.38 16.41
CA HIS A 108 0.16 -0.04 16.25
C HIS A 108 -0.90 -0.28 15.18
N ILE A 109 -1.97 0.53 15.14
CA ILE A 109 -3.02 0.44 14.11
C ILE A 109 -2.48 0.75 12.71
N ALA A 110 -1.65 1.79 12.58
CA ALA A 110 -1.03 2.17 11.31
C ALA A 110 -0.17 1.02 10.77
N HIS A 111 0.66 0.42 11.62
CA HIS A 111 1.53 -0.71 11.27
C HIS A 111 0.73 -1.98 10.93
N SER A 112 -0.27 -2.34 11.72
CA SER A 112 -1.15 -3.49 11.43
C SER A 112 -1.87 -3.33 10.09
N THR A 113 -2.34 -2.11 9.78
CA THR A 113 -3.00 -1.81 8.51
C THR A 113 -2.03 -1.92 7.33
N GLU A 114 -0.77 -1.49 7.50
CA GLU A 114 0.26 -1.64 6.49
C GLU A 114 0.61 -3.12 6.24
N GLN A 115 0.77 -3.90 7.30
CA GLN A 115 1.01 -5.34 7.19
C GLN A 115 -0.14 -6.06 6.47
N LEU A 116 -1.38 -5.70 6.80
CA LEU A 116 -2.56 -6.25 6.12
C LEU A 116 -2.55 -5.89 4.63
N LYS A 117 -2.26 -4.62 4.28
CA LYS A 117 -2.13 -4.21 2.88
C LYS A 117 -1.02 -4.97 2.14
N LYS A 118 0.13 -5.18 2.79
CA LYS A 118 1.24 -5.98 2.22
C LYS A 118 0.84 -7.43 2.01
N ALA A 119 0.16 -8.03 2.98
CA ALA A 119 -0.33 -9.41 2.89
C ALA A 119 -1.37 -9.58 1.78
N ILE A 120 -2.36 -8.67 1.71
CA ILE A 120 -3.36 -8.66 0.63
C ILE A 120 -2.69 -8.49 -0.73
N ARG A 121 -1.74 -7.55 -0.86
CA ARG A 121 -0.99 -7.36 -2.10
C ARG A 121 -0.22 -8.63 -2.49
N GLY A 122 0.43 -9.29 -1.53
CA GLY A 122 1.12 -10.56 -1.76
C GLY A 122 0.16 -11.65 -2.25
N ALA A 123 -0.99 -11.81 -1.59
CA ALA A 123 -2.00 -12.80 -1.96
C ALA A 123 -2.62 -12.52 -3.34
N LEU A 124 -2.89 -11.25 -3.66
CA LEU A 124 -3.38 -10.83 -4.97
C LEU A 124 -2.35 -11.12 -6.07
N LEU A 125 -1.06 -10.85 -5.83
CA LEU A 125 0.00 -11.18 -6.77
C LEU A 125 0.09 -12.69 -7.02
N THR A 126 0.02 -13.51 -5.97
CA THR A 126 0.01 -14.98 -6.11
C THR A 126 -1.22 -15.46 -6.86
N SER A 127 -2.40 -14.92 -6.56
CA SER A 127 -3.65 -15.29 -7.23
C SER A 127 -3.63 -14.89 -8.72
N ALA A 128 -3.15 -13.69 -9.03
CA ALA A 128 -2.97 -13.21 -10.40
C ALA A 128 -1.96 -14.07 -11.17
N TYR A 129 -0.88 -14.50 -10.50
CA TYR A 129 0.12 -15.39 -11.07
C TYR A 129 -0.47 -16.75 -11.48
N LEU A 130 -1.22 -17.41 -10.58
CA LEU A 130 -1.88 -18.68 -10.89
C LEU A 130 -2.93 -18.53 -12.01
N PHE A 131 -3.65 -17.42 -12.02
CA PHE A 131 -4.61 -17.12 -13.08
C PHE A 131 -3.93 -16.93 -14.43
N SER A 132 -2.81 -16.19 -14.47
CA SER A 132 -1.98 -15.98 -15.66
C SER A 132 -1.43 -17.31 -16.20
N LEU A 133 -0.91 -18.18 -15.33
CA LEU A 133 -0.42 -19.50 -15.71
C LEU A 133 -1.53 -20.38 -16.30
N SER A 134 -2.71 -20.40 -15.67
CA SER A 134 -3.87 -21.16 -16.14
C SER A 134 -4.34 -20.66 -17.51
N PHE A 135 -4.36 -19.34 -17.70
CA PHE A 135 -4.68 -18.72 -18.98
C PHE A 135 -3.65 -19.08 -20.05
N ALA A 136 -2.35 -19.08 -19.73
CA ALA A 136 -1.28 -19.47 -20.65
C ALA A 136 -1.42 -20.92 -21.14
N ILE A 137 -1.77 -21.84 -20.25
CA ILE A 137 -1.99 -23.25 -20.62
C ILE A 137 -3.23 -23.37 -21.51
N LEU A 138 -4.32 -22.65 -21.18
CA LEU A 138 -5.54 -22.65 -21.98
C LEU A 138 -5.28 -22.13 -23.40
N THR A 139 -4.54 -21.02 -23.54
CA THR A 139 -4.22 -20.46 -24.86
C THR A 139 -3.35 -21.41 -25.67
N LEU A 140 -2.34 -22.04 -25.07
CA LEU A 140 -1.51 -23.04 -25.73
C LEU A 140 -2.33 -24.25 -26.21
N ALA A 141 -3.24 -24.75 -25.36
CA ALA A 141 -4.14 -25.84 -25.72
C ALA A 141 -5.04 -25.45 -26.91
N CYS A 142 -5.64 -24.26 -26.90
CA CYS A 142 -6.47 -23.79 -28.02
C CYS A 142 -5.68 -23.66 -29.32
N VAL A 143 -4.45 -23.13 -29.26
CA VAL A 143 -3.62 -22.91 -30.46
C VAL A 143 -3.17 -24.23 -31.09
N MET A 144 -2.93 -25.28 -30.28
CA MET A 144 -2.54 -26.60 -30.78
C MET A 144 -3.73 -27.47 -31.18
N LEU A 145 -4.84 -27.41 -30.45
CA LEU A 145 -5.98 -28.31 -30.63
C LEU A 145 -6.89 -27.90 -31.80
N VAL A 146 -7.18 -26.61 -31.96
CA VAL A 146 -8.08 -26.10 -33.01
C VAL A 146 -7.59 -26.40 -34.44
N PRO A 147 -6.30 -26.22 -34.80
CA PRO A 147 -5.84 -26.57 -36.15
C PRO A 147 -5.97 -28.08 -36.44
N LEU A 148 -5.70 -28.94 -35.44
CA LEU A 148 -5.87 -30.39 -35.57
C LEU A 148 -7.32 -30.79 -35.87
N LEU A 149 -8.29 -30.11 -35.26
CA LEU A 149 -9.72 -30.31 -35.54
C LEU A 149 -10.13 -29.82 -36.92
N LEU A 150 -9.55 -28.73 -37.40
CA LEU A 150 -9.84 -28.19 -38.73
C LEU A 150 -9.38 -29.12 -39.87
N GLU A 151 -8.31 -29.89 -39.66
CA GLU A 151 -7.84 -30.89 -40.64
C GLU A 151 -8.79 -32.10 -40.75
N SER A 152 -9.54 -32.42 -39.70
CA SER A 152 -10.40 -33.62 -39.65
C SER A 152 -11.86 -33.37 -40.00
N VAL A 153 -12.42 -32.19 -39.72
CA VAL A 153 -13.84 -31.88 -39.96
C VAL A 153 -14.03 -30.47 -40.52
N PRO A 154 -14.69 -30.30 -41.70
CA PRO A 154 -14.94 -28.98 -42.28
C PRO A 154 -15.88 -28.14 -41.39
N LEU A 155 -15.58 -26.83 -41.26
CA LEU A 155 -16.28 -25.88 -40.36
C LEU A 155 -17.80 -25.81 -40.54
N VAL A 156 -18.30 -26.20 -41.72
CA VAL A 156 -19.74 -26.17 -42.06
C VAL A 156 -20.54 -27.12 -41.17
N GLN A 157 -19.94 -28.21 -40.71
CA GLN A 157 -20.60 -29.23 -39.89
C GLN A 157 -20.52 -28.94 -38.38
N TRP A 158 -19.87 -27.85 -37.98
CA TRP A 158 -19.62 -27.56 -36.57
C TRP A 158 -20.87 -27.03 -35.87
N SER A 159 -21.12 -27.56 -34.67
CA SER A 159 -22.15 -27.06 -33.75
C SER A 159 -21.83 -25.64 -33.26
N LEU A 160 -22.83 -24.94 -32.72
CA LEU A 160 -22.68 -23.57 -32.21
C LEU A 160 -21.56 -23.46 -31.14
N ALA A 161 -21.47 -24.46 -30.25
CA ALA A 161 -20.42 -24.51 -29.22
C ALA A 161 -19.01 -24.64 -29.83
N GLN A 162 -18.85 -25.45 -30.88
CA GLN A 162 -17.58 -25.61 -31.59
C GLN A 162 -17.18 -24.34 -32.34
N LYS A 163 -18.15 -23.63 -32.94
CA LYS A 163 -17.90 -22.31 -33.55
C LYS A 163 -17.47 -21.27 -32.51
N GLY A 164 -18.00 -21.33 -31.29
CA GLY A 164 -17.57 -20.48 -30.17
C GLY A 164 -16.08 -20.64 -29.85
N VAL A 165 -15.60 -21.89 -29.79
CA VAL A 165 -14.17 -22.19 -29.58
C VAL A 165 -13.31 -21.67 -30.74
N TYR A 166 -13.79 -21.74 -31.98
CA TYR A 166 -13.10 -21.19 -33.15
C TYR A 166 -12.96 -19.67 -33.10
N TYR A 167 -14.03 -18.94 -32.76
CA TYR A 167 -13.95 -17.48 -32.60
C TYR A 167 -13.05 -17.07 -31.43
N PHE A 168 -13.08 -17.84 -30.34
CA PHE A 168 -12.16 -17.65 -29.23
C PHE A 168 -10.70 -17.86 -29.65
N TYR A 169 -10.41 -18.89 -30.45
CA TYR A 169 -9.10 -19.12 -31.07
C TYR A 169 -8.65 -17.97 -31.98
N LEU A 170 -9.54 -17.43 -32.83
CA LEU A 170 -9.21 -16.26 -33.67
C LEU A 170 -8.90 -15.01 -32.84
N PHE A 171 -9.69 -14.79 -31.78
CA PHE A 171 -9.42 -13.73 -30.80
C PHE A 171 -8.05 -13.94 -30.13
N LEU A 172 -7.75 -15.18 -29.75
CA LEU A 172 -6.47 -15.55 -29.16
C LEU A 172 -5.29 -15.45 -30.12
N ILE A 173 -5.44 -15.60 -31.43
CA ILE A 173 -4.32 -15.36 -32.37
C ILE A 173 -4.11 -13.88 -32.59
N SER A 174 -5.20 -13.12 -32.74
CA SER A 174 -5.15 -11.65 -32.89
C SER A 174 -4.50 -10.98 -31.67
N TRP A 175 -4.86 -11.41 -30.46
CA TRP A 175 -4.35 -10.85 -29.21
C TRP A 175 -3.23 -11.68 -28.55
N GLY A 176 -2.94 -12.87 -29.09
CA GLY A 176 -2.06 -13.86 -28.46
C GLY A 176 -0.61 -13.45 -28.40
N GLY A 177 -0.10 -12.74 -29.41
CA GLY A 177 1.25 -12.18 -29.37
C GLY A 177 1.42 -11.18 -28.22
N VAL A 178 0.41 -10.34 -27.99
CA VAL A 178 0.39 -9.39 -26.86
C VAL A 178 0.21 -10.12 -25.53
N ALA A 179 -0.63 -11.15 -25.49
CA ALA A 179 -0.84 -11.97 -24.29
C ALA A 179 0.44 -12.72 -23.90
N LEU A 180 1.14 -13.36 -24.84
CA LEU A 180 2.43 -14.03 -24.61
C LEU A 180 3.52 -13.05 -24.15
N HIS A 181 3.62 -11.88 -24.79
CA HIS A 181 4.57 -10.85 -24.36
C HIS A 181 4.26 -10.37 -22.93
N ARG A 182 2.99 -10.17 -22.58
CA ARG A 182 2.59 -9.78 -21.22
C ARG A 182 2.82 -10.88 -20.19
N ILE A 183 2.55 -12.14 -20.52
CA ILE A 183 2.81 -13.29 -19.64
C ILE A 183 4.33 -13.45 -19.41
N CYS A 184 5.16 -13.32 -20.45
CA CYS A 184 6.62 -13.32 -20.31
C CYS A 184 7.13 -12.13 -19.47
N ALA A 185 6.57 -10.94 -19.66
CA ALA A 185 6.93 -9.75 -18.87
C ALA A 185 6.52 -9.88 -17.39
N ASP A 186 5.35 -10.47 -17.12
CA ASP A 186 4.88 -10.77 -15.76
C ASP A 186 5.76 -11.84 -15.10
N LEU A 187 6.13 -12.90 -15.82
CA LEU A 187 7.02 -13.95 -15.31
C LEU A 187 8.42 -13.41 -14.98
N HIS A 188 8.95 -12.51 -15.82
CA HIS A 188 10.23 -11.83 -15.57
C HIS A 188 10.14 -10.90 -14.36
N SER A 189 9.09 -10.08 -14.27
CA SER A 189 8.86 -9.17 -13.14
C SER A 189 8.69 -9.92 -11.82
N HIS A 190 8.05 -11.08 -11.85
CA HIS A 190 7.85 -11.92 -10.67
C HIS A 190 9.15 -12.63 -10.22
N CYS A 191 9.98 -13.12 -11.16
CA CYS A 191 11.32 -13.64 -10.85
C CYS A 191 12.22 -12.57 -10.20
N VAL A 192 12.20 -11.34 -10.73
CA VAL A 192 12.96 -10.22 -10.15
C VAL A 192 12.43 -9.87 -8.76
N PHE A 193 11.11 -9.79 -8.57
CA PHE A 193 10.49 -9.50 -7.27
C PHE A 193 10.78 -10.58 -6.21
N PHE A 194 10.69 -11.87 -6.56
CA PHE A 194 10.99 -12.97 -5.65
C PHE A 194 12.49 -13.01 -5.28
N SER A 195 13.37 -12.70 -6.24
CA SER A 195 14.82 -12.56 -5.98
C SER A 195 15.14 -11.37 -5.08
N ALA A 196 14.33 -10.31 -5.10
CA ALA A 196 14.47 -9.15 -4.23
C ALA A 196 13.97 -9.44 -2.81
N LEU A 197 12.81 -10.09 -2.67
CA LEU A 197 12.26 -10.50 -1.37
C LEU A 197 13.14 -11.53 -0.65
N GLY A 198 13.74 -12.46 -1.41
CA GLY A 198 14.70 -13.43 -0.88
C GLY A 198 15.97 -12.76 -0.33
N ARG A 199 16.36 -11.61 -0.88
CA ARG A 199 17.53 -10.83 -0.45
C ARG A 199 17.26 -10.08 0.86
N GLU A 200 16.07 -9.53 1.06
CA GLU A 200 15.69 -8.88 2.34
C GLU A 200 15.60 -9.88 3.50
N LYS A 201 15.09 -11.10 3.26
CA LYS A 201 15.05 -12.14 4.31
C LYS A 201 16.44 -12.68 4.66
N ALA A 202 17.36 -12.76 3.70
CA ALA A 202 18.75 -13.16 3.96
C ALA A 202 19.52 -12.10 4.78
N VAL A 203 19.26 -10.81 4.54
CA VAL A 203 19.88 -9.70 5.31
C VAL A 203 19.35 -9.66 6.75
N LEU A 204 18.05 -9.85 6.96
CA LEU A 204 17.46 -9.89 8.31
C LEU A 204 17.88 -11.14 9.11
N CYS A 205 18.12 -12.28 8.45
CA CYS A 205 18.56 -13.51 9.13
C CYS A 205 20.08 -13.54 9.40
N GLY A 206 20.87 -12.71 8.72
CA GLY A 206 22.33 -12.60 8.92
C GLY A 206 22.77 -11.66 10.04
N GLN A 207 21.86 -10.89 10.65
CA GLN A 207 22.18 -9.94 11.73
C GLN A 207 21.79 -10.41 13.14
N ILE A 208 21.19 -11.61 13.28
CA ILE A 208 20.81 -12.19 14.59
C ILE A 208 21.53 -13.52 14.78
N SER A 209 22.82 -13.48 15.12
CA SER A 209 23.62 -14.46 15.91
C SER A 209 25.10 -14.31 15.54
N PRO A 210 25.93 -13.82 16.47
CA PRO A 210 26.45 -14.70 17.52
C PRO A 210 26.43 -13.99 18.88
N LEU A 211 25.38 -14.22 19.68
CA LEU A 211 25.41 -13.86 21.11
C LEU A 211 24.83 -14.97 22.00
N PHE A 212 24.81 -16.20 21.49
CA PHE A 212 24.38 -17.39 22.23
C PHE A 212 25.42 -18.50 22.07
N LEU A 213 26.62 -18.23 22.56
CA LEU A 213 27.62 -19.23 22.92
C LEU A 213 28.26 -18.78 24.24
N LEU A 214 27.50 -19.00 25.31
CA LEU A 214 27.99 -19.22 26.66
C LEU A 214 27.38 -20.55 27.13
#